data_AF-N4TUQ5-F1
#
_entry.id   AF-N4TUQ5-F1
#
_cell.length_a   1.000
_cell.length_b   1.000
_cell.length_c   1.000
_cell.angle_alpha   90.00
_cell.angle_beta   90.00
_cell.angle_gamma   90.00
#
_symmetry.space_group_name_H-M   'P 1'
#
loop_
_entity.id
_entity.type
_entity.pdbx_description
1 polymer ?
#
loop_
_entity_poly.entity_id
_entity_poly.type
_entity_poly.pdbx_seq_one_letter_code
_entity_poly.pdbx_strand_id
1 'polypeptide(L)'
;MTIAAGESFDGGNAIFDRGVSCTGQVEGGDSDAVFILEKGATLSNVRIGPNQIEGVHCNGGCTLNNVVWDAVCEDAFSIKKQEDGETTTINGGGATGAEDKVIQHNGGGTVIIKDFEVSDFGKLYRSCGNCKEMPARHVEISGGSASNGKILVGINPNMGDTAKISGIQLTNVPKECITFEGVTDGSEPKEVGTCDSNAGSGSGSGSGDSTEAPATPTTPADGSETPAASEVADPVETSADGSQGDDQSGDDQSGDNDDGDKDESDDKKDDDSDDENKDEQSDNENQDQDSESENQESADNQQAQPSQPNFSFGSGGFGGF
;
A
#
# COMPACT_ATOMS: atom_id res chain seq x y z
N MET A 1 8.66 12.69 11.92
CA MET A 1 7.90 13.12 13.11
C MET A 1 7.16 11.93 13.68
N THR A 2 7.26 11.67 14.98
CA THR A 2 6.57 10.52 15.59
C THR A 2 5.22 10.93 16.17
N ILE A 3 4.16 10.20 15.80
CA ILE A 3 2.83 10.30 16.42
C ILE A 3 2.70 9.13 17.39
N ALA A 4 2.53 9.44 18.67
CA ALA A 4 2.51 8.45 19.73
C ALA A 4 1.30 7.50 19.62
N ALA A 5 1.38 6.37 20.32
CA ALA A 5 0.37 5.33 20.26
C ALA A 5 -1.02 5.87 20.63
N GLY A 6 -2.01 5.61 19.78
CA GLY A 6 -3.39 6.08 19.94
C GLY A 6 -3.62 7.58 19.69
N GLU A 7 -2.58 8.36 19.44
CA GLU A 7 -2.70 9.80 19.20
C GLU A 7 -3.07 10.13 17.75
N SER A 8 -3.57 11.33 17.52
CA SER A 8 -3.97 11.81 16.20
C SER A 8 -3.24 13.09 15.81
N PHE A 9 -2.80 13.17 14.56
CA PHE A 9 -2.25 14.38 13.97
C PHE A 9 -3.02 14.77 12.71
N ASP A 10 -3.48 16.01 12.66
CA ASP A 10 -4.09 16.62 11.47
C ASP A 10 -3.14 17.70 10.92
N GLY A 11 -2.65 17.48 9.71
CA GLY A 11 -1.72 18.39 9.03
C GLY A 11 -2.38 19.58 8.34
N GLY A 12 -3.72 19.66 8.29
CA GLY A 12 -4.44 20.76 7.65
C GLY A 12 -4.13 20.94 6.15
N ASN A 13 -3.80 19.84 5.46
CA ASN A 13 -3.28 19.77 4.09
C ASN A 13 -1.93 20.46 3.88
N ALA A 14 -1.17 20.73 4.94
CA ALA A 14 0.19 21.23 4.83
C ALA A 14 1.12 20.19 4.18
N ILE A 15 2.19 20.69 3.56
CA ILE A 15 3.25 19.87 2.99
C ILE A 15 4.29 19.60 4.06
N PHE A 16 4.67 18.33 4.22
CA PHE A 16 5.71 17.84 5.10
C PHE A 16 6.73 17.06 4.27
N ASP A 17 8.01 17.33 4.49
CA ASP A 17 9.11 16.57 3.92
C ASP A 17 10.31 16.61 4.90
N ARG A 18 11.45 16.05 4.50
CA ARG A 18 12.68 16.04 5.29
C ARG A 18 13.69 17.10 4.83
N GLY A 19 13.40 17.84 3.75
CA GLY A 19 14.31 18.81 3.15
C GLY A 19 15.57 18.18 2.53
N VAL A 20 15.56 16.88 2.24
CA VAL A 20 16.69 16.15 1.63
C VAL A 20 16.30 15.64 0.26
N SER A 21 17.28 15.48 -0.64
CA SER A 21 17.01 14.89 -1.95
C SER A 21 16.75 13.38 -1.83
N CYS A 22 15.77 12.89 -2.59
CA CYS A 22 15.51 11.46 -2.73
C CYS A 22 16.78 10.71 -3.17
N THR A 23 17.04 9.57 -2.53
CA THR A 23 18.19 8.70 -2.78
C THR A 23 17.87 7.50 -3.67
N GLY A 24 16.64 7.44 -4.20
CA GLY A 24 16.14 6.34 -5.01
C GLY A 24 15.76 5.13 -4.15
N GLN A 25 15.97 3.93 -4.69
CA GLN A 25 15.62 2.65 -4.06
C GLN A 25 16.62 2.18 -2.99
N VAL A 26 17.41 3.10 -2.43
CA VAL A 26 18.30 2.79 -1.30
C VAL A 26 17.49 2.92 -0.03
N GLU A 27 17.30 1.80 0.69
CA GLU A 27 16.53 1.78 1.93
C GLU A 27 17.10 2.76 2.97
N GLY A 28 16.21 3.53 3.58
CA GLY A 28 16.50 4.42 4.70
C GLY A 28 16.11 3.80 6.05
N GLY A 29 16.45 4.53 7.11
CA GLY A 29 16.05 4.18 8.47
C GLY A 29 14.81 4.93 8.94
N ASP A 30 14.35 4.65 10.15
CA ASP A 30 13.23 5.39 10.78
C ASP A 30 13.53 6.90 10.90
N SER A 31 14.80 7.30 11.03
CA SER A 31 15.21 8.71 11.03
C SER A 31 14.94 9.44 9.72
N ASP A 32 14.79 8.70 8.63
CA ASP A 32 14.56 9.21 7.29
C ASP A 32 13.06 9.37 6.97
N ALA A 33 12.19 8.72 7.75
CA ALA A 33 10.75 8.78 7.57
C ALA A 33 10.19 10.19 7.86
N VAL A 34 9.28 10.67 7.00
CA VAL A 34 8.56 11.93 7.23
C VAL A 34 7.68 11.81 8.47
N PHE A 35 6.95 10.70 8.60
CA PHE A 35 6.17 10.36 9.79
C PHE A 35 6.42 8.92 10.24
N ILE A 36 6.43 8.73 11.56
CA ILE A 36 6.36 7.43 12.22
C ILE A 36 5.07 7.43 13.03
N LEU A 37 4.20 6.47 12.78
CA LEU A 37 2.93 6.30 13.48
C LEU A 37 3.04 5.08 14.38
N GLU A 38 2.98 5.30 15.69
CA GLU A 38 2.93 4.19 16.65
C GLU A 38 1.55 3.53 16.65
N LYS A 39 1.45 2.33 17.22
CA LYS A 39 0.21 1.53 17.27
C LYS A 39 -1.02 2.38 17.64
N GLY A 40 -2.05 2.31 16.79
CA GLY A 40 -3.31 3.02 16.94
C GLY A 40 -3.28 4.50 16.54
N ALA A 41 -2.14 5.04 16.13
CA ALA A 41 -2.04 6.44 15.74
C ALA A 41 -2.80 6.74 14.43
N THR A 42 -3.24 7.99 14.30
CA THR A 42 -3.95 8.48 13.12
C THR A 42 -3.24 9.69 12.50
N LEU A 43 -3.02 9.65 11.18
CA LEU A 43 -2.49 10.76 10.39
C LEU A 43 -3.57 11.26 9.42
N SER A 44 -3.89 12.55 9.45
CA SER A 44 -4.96 13.12 8.64
C SER A 44 -4.51 14.37 7.89
N ASN A 45 -5.01 14.55 6.65
CA ASN A 45 -4.85 15.77 5.86
C ASN A 45 -3.38 16.21 5.75
N VAL A 46 -2.54 15.34 5.22
CA VAL A 46 -1.11 15.57 5.09
C VAL A 46 -0.71 15.41 3.62
N ARG A 47 0.12 16.32 3.12
CA ARG A 47 0.80 16.15 1.84
C ARG A 47 2.27 15.87 2.09
N ILE A 48 2.79 14.79 1.53
CA ILE A 48 4.19 14.41 1.60
C ILE A 48 4.91 14.96 0.38
N GLY A 49 5.86 15.87 0.60
CA GLY A 49 6.64 16.50 -0.46
C GLY A 49 7.73 15.58 -1.04
N PRO A 50 8.34 15.96 -2.17
CA PRO A 50 9.33 15.14 -2.86
C PRO A 50 10.70 15.08 -2.17
N ASN A 51 10.96 15.94 -1.17
CA ASN A 51 12.27 16.02 -0.50
C ASN A 51 12.32 15.09 0.71
N GLN A 52 12.20 13.79 0.43
CA GLN A 52 12.16 12.72 1.43
C GLN A 52 12.92 11.50 0.90
N ILE A 53 13.32 10.62 1.82
CA ILE A 53 13.95 9.32 1.51
C ILE A 53 12.95 8.21 1.82
N GLU A 54 12.41 8.22 3.04
CA GLU A 54 11.33 7.34 3.48
C GLU A 54 10.03 8.13 3.67
N GLY A 55 8.89 7.57 3.25
CA GLY A 55 7.58 8.20 3.35
C GLY A 55 7.01 8.20 4.77
N VAL A 56 6.02 7.34 5.02
CA VAL A 56 5.36 7.19 6.33
C VAL A 56 5.51 5.76 6.82
N HIS A 57 5.92 5.58 8.08
CA HIS A 57 6.02 4.28 8.73
C HIS A 57 4.88 4.06 9.72
N CYS A 58 4.40 2.83 9.84
CA CYS A 58 3.56 2.38 10.95
C CYS A 58 4.19 1.25 11.75
N ASN A 59 4.18 1.43 13.08
CA ASN A 59 4.68 0.51 14.10
C ASN A 59 3.50 -0.09 14.89
N GLY A 60 2.61 -0.77 14.17
CA GLY A 60 1.34 -1.33 14.64
C GLY A 60 0.18 -0.89 13.74
N GLY A 61 -1.01 -1.50 13.92
CA GLY A 61 -2.20 -1.06 13.19
C GLY A 61 -2.47 0.44 13.35
N CYS A 62 -2.54 1.18 12.24
CA CYS A 62 -2.65 2.64 12.23
C CYS A 62 -3.71 3.15 11.24
N THR A 63 -4.02 4.45 11.24
CA THR A 63 -4.99 5.04 10.30
C THR A 63 -4.41 6.22 9.54
N LEU A 64 -4.61 6.23 8.22
CA LEU A 64 -4.30 7.35 7.34
C LEU A 64 -5.58 7.88 6.72
N ASN A 65 -5.86 9.17 6.86
CA ASN A 65 -7.02 9.82 6.27
C ASN A 65 -6.56 10.96 5.35
N ASN A 66 -6.85 10.89 4.06
CA ASN A 66 -6.49 11.96 3.12
C ASN A 66 -5.00 12.33 3.21
N VAL A 67 -4.13 11.33 3.04
CA VAL A 67 -2.67 11.51 2.97
C VAL A 67 -2.24 11.37 1.52
N VAL A 68 -1.51 12.36 0.99
CA VAL A 68 -1.13 12.42 -0.42
C VAL A 68 0.38 12.51 -0.56
N TRP A 69 0.99 11.68 -1.40
CA TRP A 69 2.41 11.76 -1.76
C TRP A 69 2.58 12.40 -3.13
N ASP A 70 3.26 13.54 -3.16
CA ASP A 70 3.49 14.31 -4.39
C ASP A 70 4.51 13.64 -5.31
N ALA A 71 5.48 12.93 -4.72
CA ALA A 71 6.40 12.03 -5.40
C ALA A 71 6.93 11.02 -4.37
N VAL A 72 6.76 9.74 -4.68
CA VAL A 72 7.35 8.65 -3.89
C VAL A 72 8.84 8.55 -4.21
N CYS A 73 9.66 8.22 -3.21
CA CYS A 73 11.11 8.08 -3.36
C CYS A 73 11.48 6.59 -3.40
N GLU A 74 11.43 5.95 -2.23
CA GLU A 74 11.58 4.51 -2.07
C GLU A 74 10.17 3.89 -2.01
N ASP A 75 9.56 3.81 -0.82
CA ASP A 75 8.16 3.47 -0.61
C ASP A 75 7.34 4.68 -0.10
N ALA A 76 6.04 4.74 -0.41
CA ALA A 76 5.18 5.81 0.11
C ALA A 76 4.80 5.54 1.57
N PHE A 77 4.42 4.30 1.85
CA PHE A 77 3.89 3.88 3.13
C PHE A 77 4.34 2.47 3.50
N SER A 78 4.97 2.33 4.66
CA SER A 78 5.53 1.06 5.13
C SER A 78 4.91 0.66 6.47
N ILE A 79 4.21 -0.47 6.49
CA ILE A 79 3.74 -1.13 7.72
C ILE A 79 4.89 -1.96 8.25
N LYS A 80 5.79 -1.34 9.02
CA LYS A 80 7.02 -1.95 9.54
C LYS A 80 6.69 -3.04 10.56
N LYS A 81 5.73 -2.78 11.44
CA LYS A 81 5.23 -3.73 12.45
C LYS A 81 3.71 -3.72 12.45
N GLN A 82 3.09 -4.89 12.62
CA GLN A 82 1.66 -5.09 12.82
C GLN A 82 1.45 -6.52 13.30
N GLU A 83 0.63 -6.73 14.33
CA GLU A 83 0.34 -8.09 14.84
C GLU A 83 -0.76 -8.78 14.01
N ASP A 84 -0.81 -10.11 14.08
CA ASP A 84 -1.93 -10.84 13.49
C ASP A 84 -3.27 -10.42 14.15
N GLY A 85 -4.31 -10.26 13.34
CA GLY A 85 -5.60 -9.72 13.75
C GLY A 85 -5.67 -8.19 13.89
N GLU A 86 -4.54 -7.45 13.81
CA GLU A 86 -4.58 -5.99 13.73
C GLU A 86 -4.95 -5.48 12.34
N THR A 87 -5.29 -4.20 12.26
CA THR A 87 -5.70 -3.56 11.01
C THR A 87 -5.11 -2.17 10.87
N THR A 88 -4.49 -1.94 9.72
CA THR A 88 -4.16 -0.61 9.21
C THR A 88 -5.22 -0.18 8.21
N THR A 89 -5.68 1.07 8.29
CA THR A 89 -6.71 1.61 7.38
C THR A 89 -6.20 2.85 6.66
N ILE A 90 -6.34 2.87 5.34
CA ILE A 90 -6.05 4.01 4.47
C ILE A 90 -7.38 4.47 3.87
N ASN A 91 -7.80 5.70 4.18
CA ASN A 91 -9.05 6.28 3.72
C ASN A 91 -8.77 7.50 2.82
N GLY A 92 -8.99 7.33 1.52
CA GLY A 92 -8.70 8.34 0.51
C GLY A 92 -7.21 8.65 0.41
N GLY A 93 -6.90 9.83 -0.14
CA GLY A 93 -5.53 10.22 -0.42
C GLY A 93 -5.02 9.61 -1.72
N GLY A 94 -3.70 9.65 -1.91
CA GLY A 94 -3.11 9.16 -3.15
C GLY A 94 -1.60 9.25 -3.22
N ALA A 95 -1.02 8.63 -4.23
CA ALA A 95 0.43 8.66 -4.45
C ALA A 95 0.76 8.62 -5.93
N THR A 96 1.90 9.20 -6.29
CA THR A 96 2.43 9.10 -7.65
C THR A 96 3.94 8.91 -7.69
N GLY A 97 4.43 8.26 -8.75
CA GLY A 97 5.85 8.16 -9.05
C GLY A 97 6.62 7.12 -8.21
N ALA A 98 5.94 6.08 -7.71
CA ALA A 98 6.62 5.01 -6.99
C ALA A 98 7.31 4.04 -7.96
N GLU A 99 8.64 4.03 -8.00
CA GLU A 99 9.39 3.17 -8.94
C GLU A 99 9.13 1.68 -8.70
N ASP A 100 9.10 1.26 -7.42
CA ASP A 100 8.80 -0.11 -7.03
C ASP A 100 7.47 -0.26 -6.28
N LYS A 101 7.32 0.23 -5.04
CA LYS A 101 6.12 -0.04 -4.23
C LYS A 101 5.55 1.24 -3.64
N VAL A 102 4.23 1.31 -3.56
CA VAL A 102 3.54 2.39 -2.85
C VAL A 102 3.33 1.98 -1.40
N ILE A 103 2.77 0.79 -1.17
CA ILE A 103 2.49 0.25 0.16
C ILE A 103 3.27 -1.05 0.36
N GLN A 104 4.21 -1.00 1.30
CA GLN A 104 4.99 -2.14 1.76
C GLN A 104 4.43 -2.68 3.07
N HIS A 105 4.11 -3.97 3.11
CA HIS A 105 3.54 -4.62 4.29
C HIS A 105 4.51 -5.66 4.84
N ASN A 106 5.24 -5.30 5.91
CA ASN A 106 6.22 -6.15 6.58
C ASN A 106 5.62 -6.86 7.80
N GLY A 107 4.74 -6.17 8.56
CA GLY A 107 3.98 -6.75 9.66
C GLY A 107 2.96 -7.81 9.22
N GLY A 108 2.31 -8.50 10.17
CA GLY A 108 1.17 -9.39 9.91
C GLY A 108 -0.16 -8.66 9.83
N GLY A 109 -1.27 -9.38 9.77
CA GLY A 109 -2.61 -8.80 9.90
C GLY A 109 -3.15 -8.19 8.59
N THR A 110 -4.03 -7.20 8.71
CA THR A 110 -4.81 -6.66 7.57
C THR A 110 -4.46 -5.21 7.25
N VAL A 111 -4.40 -4.87 5.96
CA VAL A 111 -4.50 -3.49 5.50
C VAL A 111 -5.77 -3.31 4.68
N ILE A 112 -6.51 -2.24 4.98
CA ILE A 112 -7.72 -1.84 4.25
C ILE A 112 -7.45 -0.53 3.53
N ILE A 113 -7.61 -0.52 2.21
CA ILE A 113 -7.34 0.61 1.33
C ILE A 113 -8.66 1.04 0.68
N LYS A 114 -9.13 2.24 1.02
CA LYS A 114 -10.42 2.76 0.54
C LYS A 114 -10.20 4.03 -0.26
N ASP A 115 -10.82 4.11 -1.43
CA ASP A 115 -10.89 5.33 -2.25
C ASP A 115 -9.53 6.00 -2.53
N PHE A 116 -8.46 5.21 -2.59
CA PHE A 116 -7.10 5.70 -2.83
C PHE A 116 -6.86 5.94 -4.33
N GLU A 117 -6.22 7.06 -4.68
CA GLU A 117 -5.86 7.41 -6.05
C GLU A 117 -4.36 7.24 -6.30
N VAL A 118 -3.97 6.39 -7.24
CA VAL A 118 -2.57 6.13 -7.55
C VAL A 118 -2.27 6.25 -9.04
N SER A 119 -1.14 6.86 -9.37
CA SER A 119 -0.62 6.95 -10.74
C SER A 119 0.87 6.64 -10.82
N ASP A 120 1.33 6.16 -11.97
CA ASP A 120 2.75 5.97 -12.29
C ASP A 120 3.49 5.19 -11.19
N PHE A 121 3.21 3.88 -11.10
CA PHE A 121 3.68 3.06 -9.98
C PHE A 121 4.17 1.66 -10.41
N GLY A 122 5.12 1.09 -9.66
CA GLY A 122 5.46 -0.32 -9.80
C GLY A 122 4.34 -1.22 -9.26
N LYS A 123 4.14 -1.20 -7.94
CA LYS A 123 3.17 -2.01 -7.21
C LYS A 123 2.39 -1.16 -6.22
N LEU A 124 1.06 -1.19 -6.24
CA LEU A 124 0.29 -0.43 -5.22
C LEU A 124 0.47 -1.07 -3.84
N TYR A 125 0.28 -2.39 -3.75
CA TYR A 125 0.47 -3.13 -2.50
C TYR A 125 1.37 -4.35 -2.72
N ARG A 126 2.33 -4.53 -1.80
CA ARG A 126 3.16 -5.74 -1.73
C ARG A 126 3.25 -6.25 -0.30
N SER A 127 2.81 -7.49 -0.10
CA SER A 127 3.21 -8.28 1.07
C SER A 127 4.70 -8.58 0.97
N CYS A 128 5.50 -8.29 2.00
CA CYS A 128 6.94 -8.59 1.95
C CYS A 128 7.17 -10.08 1.63
N GLY A 129 8.01 -10.38 0.64
CA GLY A 129 8.15 -11.73 0.12
C GLY A 129 9.33 -12.52 0.69
N ASN A 130 10.32 -11.84 1.25
CA ASN A 130 11.59 -12.39 1.71
C ASN A 130 12.01 -11.82 3.09
N CYS A 131 11.07 -11.23 3.82
CA CYS A 131 11.32 -10.75 5.18
C CYS A 131 11.73 -11.92 6.08
N LYS A 132 12.57 -11.65 7.09
CA LYS A 132 13.00 -12.65 8.10
C LYS A 132 11.79 -13.34 8.74
N GLU A 133 10.78 -12.55 9.09
CA GLU A 133 9.48 -13.02 9.55
C GLU A 133 8.44 -12.91 8.43
N MET A 134 7.69 -14.00 8.23
CA MET A 134 6.69 -14.12 7.16
C MET A 134 5.30 -14.46 7.73
N PRO A 135 4.72 -13.60 8.59
CA PRO A 135 3.34 -13.77 9.04
C PRO A 135 2.37 -13.65 7.87
N ALA A 136 1.15 -14.17 8.04
CA ALA A 136 0.08 -13.98 7.07
C ALA A 136 -0.32 -12.50 6.98
N ARG A 137 -0.49 -12.02 5.75
CA ARG A 137 -0.86 -10.62 5.44
C ARG A 137 -2.09 -10.58 4.56
N HIS A 138 -3.00 -9.67 4.87
CA HIS A 138 -4.26 -9.54 4.15
C HIS A 138 -4.42 -8.11 3.62
N VAL A 139 -4.91 -7.99 2.39
CA VAL A 139 -5.22 -6.70 1.78
C VAL A 139 -6.66 -6.66 1.32
N GLU A 140 -7.36 -5.58 1.66
CA GLU A 140 -8.71 -5.31 1.18
C GLU A 140 -8.73 -3.93 0.50
N ILE A 141 -9.05 -3.89 -0.78
CA ILE A 141 -9.16 -2.66 -1.59
C ILE A 141 -10.62 -2.43 -1.97
N SER A 142 -11.12 -1.23 -1.70
CA SER A 142 -12.46 -0.80 -2.10
C SER A 142 -12.46 0.62 -2.68
N GLY A 143 -12.91 0.78 -3.93
CA GLY A 143 -13.01 2.10 -4.58
C GLY A 143 -11.66 2.66 -5.04
N GLY A 144 -11.66 3.94 -5.43
CA GLY A 144 -10.46 4.65 -5.87
C GLY A 144 -10.11 4.46 -7.35
N SER A 145 -8.89 4.84 -7.71
CA SER A 145 -8.38 4.69 -9.08
C SER A 145 -6.89 4.36 -9.10
N ALA A 146 -6.47 3.56 -10.07
CA ALA A 146 -5.08 3.22 -10.30
C ALA A 146 -4.75 3.35 -11.78
N SER A 147 -3.71 4.11 -12.09
CA SER A 147 -3.29 4.38 -13.47
C SER A 147 -1.79 4.17 -13.70
N ASN A 148 -1.43 3.66 -14.88
CA ASN A 148 -0.03 3.48 -15.30
C ASN A 148 0.81 2.67 -14.28
N GLY A 149 0.26 1.56 -13.82
CA GLY A 149 0.87 0.67 -12.84
C GLY A 149 1.41 -0.61 -13.46
N LYS A 150 2.42 -1.27 -12.86
CA LYS A 150 2.82 -2.62 -13.30
C LYS A 150 1.94 -3.71 -12.68
N ILE A 151 1.74 -3.67 -11.36
CA ILE A 151 0.94 -4.63 -10.57
C ILE A 151 0.10 -3.87 -9.56
N LEU A 152 -1.19 -4.15 -9.40
CA LEU A 152 -1.96 -3.55 -8.31
C LEU A 152 -1.64 -4.24 -6.97
N VAL A 153 -1.83 -5.55 -6.86
CA VAL A 153 -1.62 -6.31 -5.62
C VAL A 153 -0.66 -7.48 -5.82
N GLY A 154 0.33 -7.61 -4.94
CA GLY A 154 1.21 -8.78 -4.82
C GLY A 154 1.13 -9.45 -3.45
N ILE A 155 0.68 -10.72 -3.41
CA ILE A 155 0.54 -11.52 -2.17
C ILE A 155 1.37 -12.80 -2.21
N ASN A 156 1.64 -13.41 -1.05
CA ASN A 156 2.31 -14.70 -0.90
C ASN A 156 1.35 -15.76 -0.32
N PRO A 157 0.52 -16.44 -1.14
CA PRO A 157 -0.49 -17.37 -0.62
C PRO A 157 0.08 -18.56 0.16
N ASN A 158 1.32 -18.97 -0.13
CA ASN A 158 2.02 -20.01 0.63
C ASN A 158 2.31 -19.61 2.09
N MET A 159 2.24 -18.31 2.40
CA MET A 159 2.35 -17.75 3.75
C MET A 159 0.98 -17.42 4.37
N GLY A 160 -0.12 -17.77 3.70
CA GLY A 160 -1.48 -17.52 4.16
C GLY A 160 -2.07 -16.18 3.73
N ASP A 161 -1.40 -15.45 2.83
CA ASP A 161 -1.87 -14.14 2.40
C ASP A 161 -3.20 -14.21 1.64
N THR A 162 -4.00 -13.14 1.76
CA THR A 162 -5.26 -13.00 1.02
C THR A 162 -5.42 -11.60 0.45
N ALA A 163 -6.17 -11.49 -0.65
CA ALA A 163 -6.51 -10.22 -1.29
C ALA A 163 -8.00 -10.16 -1.62
N LYS A 164 -8.64 -9.04 -1.29
CA LYS A 164 -9.99 -8.70 -1.74
C LYS A 164 -9.95 -7.37 -2.46
N ILE A 165 -10.50 -7.30 -3.68
CA ILE A 165 -10.44 -6.09 -4.51
C ILE A 165 -11.84 -5.83 -5.07
N SER A 166 -12.34 -4.60 -4.88
CA SER A 166 -13.68 -4.22 -5.32
C SER A 166 -13.73 -2.74 -5.70
N GLY A 167 -14.45 -2.40 -6.77
CA GLY A 167 -14.80 -1.01 -7.09
C GLY A 167 -13.65 -0.07 -7.50
N ILE A 168 -12.39 -0.54 -7.57
CA ILE A 168 -11.27 0.27 -8.05
C ILE A 168 -11.30 0.41 -9.58
N GLN A 169 -11.00 1.61 -10.07
CA GLN A 169 -10.92 1.90 -11.51
C GLN A 169 -9.48 1.71 -12.01
N LEU A 170 -9.26 0.78 -12.93
CA LEU A 170 -7.94 0.49 -13.49
C LEU A 170 -7.76 1.10 -14.89
N THR A 171 -6.66 1.82 -15.08
CA THR A 171 -6.24 2.36 -16.38
C THR A 171 -4.77 2.02 -16.64
N ASN A 172 -4.45 1.23 -17.67
CA ASN A 172 -3.07 0.81 -17.95
C ASN A 172 -2.38 0.11 -16.75
N VAL A 173 -3.11 -0.77 -16.06
CA VAL A 173 -2.58 -1.65 -15.00
C VAL A 173 -2.80 -3.09 -15.46
N PRO A 174 -1.81 -3.76 -16.08
CA PRO A 174 -2.03 -5.04 -16.77
C PRO A 174 -2.20 -6.22 -15.82
N LYS A 175 -1.76 -6.10 -14.56
CA LYS A 175 -1.80 -7.16 -13.55
C LYS A 175 -2.54 -6.65 -12.30
N GLU A 176 -3.78 -7.10 -12.09
CA GLU A 176 -4.57 -6.69 -10.93
C GLU A 176 -4.12 -7.42 -9.65
N CYS A 177 -3.99 -8.75 -9.69
CA CYS A 177 -3.62 -9.53 -8.51
C CYS A 177 -2.64 -10.64 -8.90
N ILE A 178 -1.44 -10.60 -8.33
CA ILE A 178 -0.35 -11.53 -8.59
C ILE A 178 0.04 -12.25 -7.31
N THR A 179 0.32 -13.56 -7.45
CA THR A 179 0.80 -14.40 -6.37
C THR A 179 2.29 -14.65 -6.53
N PHE A 180 2.99 -14.61 -5.41
CA PHE A 180 4.40 -14.91 -5.29
C PHE A 180 4.62 -16.07 -4.32
N GLU A 181 5.72 -16.81 -4.49
CA GLU A 181 6.20 -17.76 -3.51
C GLU A 181 7.06 -17.01 -2.48
N GLY A 182 6.48 -16.74 -1.30
CA GLY A 182 7.22 -16.15 -0.19
C GLY A 182 8.29 -17.10 0.32
N VAL A 183 9.40 -16.56 0.81
CA VAL A 183 10.57 -17.30 1.30
C VAL A 183 11.10 -16.70 2.60
N THR A 184 11.90 -17.46 3.34
CA THR A 184 12.51 -17.04 4.62
C THR A 184 14.03 -17.10 4.61
N ASP A 185 14.63 -17.49 3.49
CA ASP A 185 16.08 -17.60 3.30
C ASP A 185 16.70 -16.32 2.72
N GLY A 186 15.89 -15.25 2.58
CA GLY A 186 16.29 -13.96 2.01
C GLY A 186 16.37 -13.95 0.48
N SER A 187 16.09 -15.07 -0.21
CA SER A 187 16.11 -15.10 -1.68
C SER A 187 14.96 -14.30 -2.31
N GLU A 188 15.11 -13.94 -3.58
CA GLU A 188 14.08 -13.19 -4.30
C GLU A 188 12.80 -14.04 -4.50
N PRO A 189 11.62 -13.53 -4.08
CA PRO A 189 10.35 -14.23 -4.25
C PRO A 189 9.98 -14.37 -5.74
N LYS A 190 9.54 -15.57 -6.14
CA LYS A 190 9.16 -15.84 -7.53
C LYS A 190 7.69 -15.55 -7.76
N GLU A 191 7.36 -14.95 -8.91
CA GLU A 191 5.98 -14.88 -9.39
C GLU A 191 5.51 -16.30 -9.75
N VAL A 192 4.38 -16.73 -9.16
CA VAL A 192 3.84 -18.09 -9.33
C VAL A 192 2.43 -18.13 -9.93
N GLY A 193 1.77 -16.99 -10.09
CA GLY A 193 0.48 -16.92 -10.77
C GLY A 193 -0.32 -15.66 -10.48
N THR A 194 -1.64 -15.77 -10.67
CA THR A 194 -2.62 -14.72 -10.38
C THR A 194 -3.47 -15.11 -9.17
N CYS A 195 -4.04 -14.13 -8.46
CA CYS A 195 -4.99 -14.37 -7.39
C CYS A 195 -6.42 -14.04 -7.80
N ASP A 196 -7.37 -14.82 -7.29
CA ASP A 196 -8.79 -14.53 -7.42
C ASP A 196 -9.16 -13.44 -6.41
N SER A 197 -9.20 -12.19 -6.87
CA SER A 197 -9.46 -11.00 -6.05
C SER A 197 -10.83 -10.98 -5.34
N ASN A 198 -11.68 -11.98 -5.60
CA ASN A 198 -13.02 -12.16 -5.05
C ASN A 198 -13.16 -13.43 -4.19
N ALA A 199 -12.09 -14.22 -4.04
CA ALA A 199 -12.11 -15.47 -3.29
C ALA A 199 -11.68 -15.21 -1.83
N GLY A 200 -12.67 -15.02 -0.96
CA GLY A 200 -12.46 -15.24 0.46
C GLY A 200 -12.13 -16.71 0.72
N SER A 201 -10.90 -16.98 1.17
CA SER A 201 -10.36 -18.28 1.60
C SER A 201 -10.24 -19.38 0.53
N GLY A 202 -8.98 -19.73 0.25
CA GLY A 202 -8.53 -21.12 0.15
C GLY A 202 -8.88 -21.91 -1.11
N SER A 203 -7.96 -21.93 -2.07
CA SER A 203 -7.49 -23.20 -2.66
C SER A 203 -6.20 -22.98 -3.43
N GLY A 204 -5.17 -23.75 -3.06
CA GLY A 204 -3.97 -23.89 -3.87
C GLY A 204 -4.35 -24.37 -5.27
N SER A 205 -3.95 -23.62 -6.28
CA SER A 205 -4.13 -24.00 -7.67
C SER A 205 -3.07 -25.05 -8.04
N GLY A 206 -3.40 -26.31 -7.78
CA GLY A 206 -2.80 -27.44 -8.47
C GLY A 206 -3.33 -27.46 -9.89
N SER A 207 -2.46 -27.13 -10.85
CA SER A 207 -2.71 -27.28 -12.28
C SER A 207 -3.13 -28.72 -12.60
N GLY A 208 -4.36 -28.89 -13.09
CA GLY A 208 -4.94 -30.18 -13.45
C GLY A 208 -6.01 -30.02 -14.52
N ASP A 209 -5.56 -30.03 -15.78
CA ASP A 209 -6.35 -30.30 -16.97
C ASP A 209 -7.20 -31.56 -16.76
N SER A 210 -8.54 -31.44 -16.84
CA SER A 210 -9.47 -32.54 -17.11
C SER A 210 -10.88 -32.01 -17.34
N THR A 211 -11.36 -32.21 -18.56
CA THR A 211 -12.73 -32.03 -19.02
C THR A 211 -13.73 -32.91 -18.25
N GLU A 212 -14.70 -32.31 -17.56
CA GLU A 212 -16.05 -32.89 -17.47
C GLU A 212 -17.08 -31.85 -16.99
N ALA A 213 -18.13 -31.67 -17.80
CA ALA A 213 -19.30 -30.87 -17.45
C ALA A 213 -20.15 -31.60 -16.39
N PRO A 214 -20.83 -30.88 -15.49
CA PRO A 214 -21.99 -31.43 -14.82
C PRO A 214 -23.29 -30.70 -15.16
N ALA A 215 -24.33 -31.51 -15.01
CA ALA A 215 -25.71 -31.30 -15.40
C ALA A 215 -26.43 -30.14 -14.70
N THR A 216 -27.42 -29.64 -15.43
CA THR A 216 -28.56 -28.81 -15.03
C THR A 216 -29.17 -29.16 -13.66
N PRO A 217 -29.49 -28.17 -12.82
CA PRO A 217 -30.34 -28.37 -11.64
C PRO A 217 -31.83 -28.35 -12.00
N THR A 218 -32.57 -29.27 -11.39
CA THR A 218 -34.02 -29.40 -11.43
C THR A 218 -34.66 -28.49 -10.37
N THR A 219 -35.68 -27.74 -10.79
CA THR A 219 -36.57 -26.93 -9.95
C THR A 219 -37.51 -27.81 -9.11
N PRO A 220 -37.95 -27.31 -7.94
CA PRO A 220 -39.38 -27.33 -7.66
C PRO A 220 -39.95 -25.95 -7.30
N ALA A 221 -41.11 -25.64 -7.87
CA ALA A 221 -42.13 -24.73 -7.33
C ALA A 221 -42.77 -25.38 -6.08
N ASP A 222 -43.55 -24.78 -5.18
CA ASP A 222 -44.40 -23.59 -5.09
C ASP A 222 -44.77 -23.47 -3.58
N GLY A 223 -45.23 -22.31 -3.12
CA GLY A 223 -45.78 -22.18 -1.76
C GLY A 223 -45.83 -20.75 -1.19
N SER A 224 -46.65 -19.90 -1.81
CA SER A 224 -47.05 -18.57 -1.34
C SER A 224 -47.97 -18.65 -0.10
N GLU A 225 -47.73 -17.84 0.94
CA GLU A 225 -48.79 -17.14 1.71
C GLU A 225 -48.30 -15.77 2.24
N THR A 226 -49.18 -14.77 2.11
CA THR A 226 -49.04 -13.30 2.29
C THR A 226 -49.50 -12.89 3.71
N PRO A 227 -49.13 -11.71 4.25
CA PRO A 227 -49.12 -11.45 5.69
C PRO A 227 -50.39 -10.77 6.22
N ALA A 228 -50.57 -10.82 7.55
CA ALA A 228 -51.56 -10.04 8.29
C ALA A 228 -50.88 -9.16 9.36
N ALA A 229 -51.46 -7.98 9.56
CA ALA A 229 -50.93 -6.79 10.20
C ALA A 229 -51.29 -6.65 11.70
N SER A 230 -50.96 -5.45 12.24
CA SER A 230 -51.51 -4.76 13.45
C SER A 230 -50.78 -5.03 14.78
N GLU A 231 -50.43 -4.10 15.71
CA GLU A 231 -50.71 -2.66 16.01
C GLU A 231 -49.54 -2.10 16.88
N VAL A 232 -49.00 -0.89 16.64
CA VAL A 232 -49.23 0.42 17.33
C VAL A 232 -49.24 0.44 18.87
N ALA A 233 -48.27 1.13 19.48
CA ALA A 233 -48.48 2.02 20.63
C ALA A 233 -47.34 3.07 20.76
N ASP A 234 -47.76 4.32 20.92
CA ASP A 234 -47.02 5.59 20.92
C ASP A 234 -46.15 5.90 22.16
N PRO A 235 -45.28 6.94 22.10
CA PRO A 235 -44.38 7.35 23.19
C PRO A 235 -45.01 8.36 24.16
N VAL A 236 -44.44 8.47 25.37
CA VAL A 236 -44.77 9.53 26.33
C VAL A 236 -43.49 10.26 26.75
N GLU A 237 -43.39 11.52 26.35
CA GLU A 237 -42.64 12.55 27.07
C GLU A 237 -43.47 13.08 28.23
N THR A 238 -42.83 13.53 29.31
CA THR A 238 -43.09 14.84 29.94
C THR A 238 -42.03 15.16 31.00
N SER A 239 -41.89 16.46 31.20
CA SER A 239 -40.75 17.21 31.73
C SER A 239 -40.85 17.59 33.22
N ALA A 240 -39.83 18.36 33.66
CA ALA A 240 -39.80 19.28 34.81
C ALA A 240 -39.58 18.62 36.19
N ASP A 241 -38.98 19.23 37.21
CA ASP A 241 -38.19 20.46 37.47
C ASP A 241 -37.96 20.41 39.01
N GLY A 242 -36.93 21.07 39.53
CA GLY A 242 -37.01 21.61 40.88
C GLY A 242 -36.03 21.08 41.94
N SER A 243 -34.97 21.88 42.12
CA SER A 243 -34.68 22.60 43.38
C SER A 243 -33.73 21.99 44.43
N GLN A 244 -32.56 22.65 44.51
CA GLN A 244 -31.90 23.28 45.68
C GLN A 244 -31.93 22.59 47.06
N GLY A 245 -30.73 22.50 47.63
CA GLY A 245 -30.49 22.34 49.06
C GLY A 245 -29.01 22.55 49.37
N ASP A 246 -28.65 23.80 49.66
CA ASP A 246 -27.41 24.18 50.35
C ASP A 246 -27.35 23.51 51.74
N ASP A 247 -26.18 23.05 52.18
CA ASP A 247 -25.70 23.42 53.52
C ASP A 247 -24.18 23.23 53.69
N GLN A 248 -23.62 24.17 54.45
CA GLN A 248 -22.19 24.41 54.63
C GLN A 248 -21.62 23.67 55.84
N SER A 249 -20.28 23.63 55.84
CA SER A 249 -19.38 23.85 56.99
C SER A 249 -19.08 22.70 57.96
N GLY A 250 -17.79 22.60 58.31
CA GLY A 250 -17.33 21.94 59.53
C GLY A 250 -15.95 21.30 59.39
N ASP A 251 -14.91 22.12 59.62
CA ASP A 251 -13.54 21.68 59.93
C ASP A 251 -13.51 20.71 61.13
N ASP A 252 -12.63 19.70 61.11
CA ASP A 252 -11.76 19.45 62.27
C ASP A 252 -10.51 18.62 61.92
N GLN A 253 -9.42 18.99 62.59
CA GLN A 253 -8.05 18.54 62.36
C GLN A 253 -7.74 17.17 63.00
N SER A 254 -6.62 16.59 62.56
CA SER A 254 -5.52 16.05 63.38
C SER A 254 -5.11 14.61 63.04
N GLY A 255 -3.80 14.39 62.97
CA GLY A 255 -3.18 13.07 63.02
C GLY A 255 -1.94 12.91 62.15
N ASP A 256 -0.82 13.45 62.61
CA ASP A 256 0.53 13.08 62.17
C ASP A 256 0.73 11.56 62.16
N ASN A 257 1.52 11.05 61.20
CA ASN A 257 2.62 10.13 61.50
C ASN A 257 3.61 10.01 60.32
N ASP A 258 4.86 10.18 60.74
CA ASP A 258 6.19 9.97 60.16
C ASP A 258 6.44 8.78 59.23
N ASP A 259 7.66 8.84 58.67
CA ASP A 259 8.49 7.86 57.94
C ASP A 259 8.28 7.85 56.41
N GLY A 260 9.20 8.31 55.55
CA GLY A 260 10.65 8.37 55.66
C GLY A 260 11.27 7.19 54.93
N ASP A 261 11.41 7.27 53.60
CA ASP A 261 12.55 6.64 52.92
C ASP A 261 12.91 7.35 51.61
N LYS A 262 14.23 7.44 51.41
CA LYS A 262 14.90 7.99 50.24
C LYS A 262 15.36 6.84 49.34
N ASP A 263 15.89 7.22 48.18
CA ASP A 263 16.67 6.40 47.24
C ASP A 263 15.77 5.56 46.29
N GLU A 264 16.02 5.46 45.00
CA GLU A 264 17.13 5.89 44.16
C GLU A 264 16.61 5.95 42.71
N SER A 265 17.15 6.89 41.95
CA SER A 265 17.00 7.02 40.50
C SER A 265 17.66 5.84 39.78
N ASP A 266 16.91 5.15 38.92
CA ASP A 266 17.47 4.34 37.84
C ASP A 266 16.73 4.65 36.54
N ASP A 267 17.30 5.60 35.80
CA ASP A 267 17.06 5.84 34.38
C ASP A 267 17.44 4.59 33.59
N LYS A 268 16.43 3.83 33.12
CA LYS A 268 16.63 2.89 32.02
C LYS A 268 16.34 3.62 30.72
N LYS A 269 17.44 4.01 30.07
CA LYS A 269 17.50 4.27 28.64
C LYS A 269 17.39 2.93 27.94
N ASP A 270 16.25 2.67 27.32
CA ASP A 270 16.15 1.64 26.31
C ASP A 270 16.61 2.29 24.99
N ASP A 271 17.92 2.20 24.75
CA ASP A 271 18.52 2.36 23.43
C ASP A 271 18.16 1.09 22.63
N ASP A 272 17.00 1.09 21.96
CA ASP A 272 16.71 0.08 20.93
C ASP A 272 17.54 0.42 19.69
N SER A 273 18.64 -0.32 19.58
CA SER A 273 19.54 -0.37 18.44
C SER A 273 18.80 -0.75 17.16
N ASP A 274 19.01 0.10 16.14
CA ASP A 274 18.70 -0.12 14.74
C ASP A 274 19.06 -1.55 14.28
N ASP A 275 18.06 -2.34 13.86
CA ASP A 275 18.28 -3.59 13.13
C ASP A 275 18.42 -3.25 11.65
N GLU A 276 19.67 -3.03 11.25
CA GLU A 276 20.11 -2.90 9.86
C GLU A 276 19.64 -4.14 9.05
N ASN A 277 18.72 -3.93 8.11
CA ASN A 277 18.48 -4.91 7.06
C ASN A 277 19.22 -4.43 5.80
N LYS A 278 20.19 -5.24 5.37
CA LYS A 278 20.89 -5.07 4.11
C LYS A 278 20.14 -5.89 3.07
N ASP A 279 19.31 -5.21 2.30
CA ASP A 279 18.82 -5.78 1.05
C ASP A 279 19.92 -5.57 -0.01
N GLU A 280 20.70 -6.64 -0.24
CA GLU A 280 21.71 -6.67 -1.30
C GLU A 280 21.03 -6.64 -2.67
N GLN A 281 21.44 -5.65 -3.46
CA GLN A 281 21.12 -5.44 -4.87
C GLN A 281 21.25 -6.71 -5.73
N SER A 282 20.37 -6.82 -6.73
CA SER A 282 20.79 -7.36 -8.03
C SER A 282 20.22 -6.53 -9.18
N ASP A 283 20.98 -5.53 -9.59
CA ASP A 283 20.94 -5.01 -10.97
C ASP A 283 21.44 -6.12 -11.90
N ASN A 284 20.64 -6.52 -12.88
CA ASN A 284 21.15 -7.29 -14.01
C ASN A 284 20.83 -6.56 -15.31
N GLU A 285 21.77 -5.73 -15.74
CA GLU A 285 21.90 -5.26 -17.12
C GLU A 285 22.24 -6.46 -18.01
N ASN A 286 21.28 -6.93 -18.81
CA ASN A 286 21.60 -7.88 -19.87
C ASN A 286 22.07 -7.11 -21.12
N GLN A 287 23.39 -6.98 -21.25
CA GLN A 287 24.06 -6.67 -22.50
C GLN A 287 24.10 -7.93 -23.36
N ASP A 288 23.37 -7.94 -24.47
CA ASP A 288 23.59 -8.92 -25.55
C ASP A 288 24.22 -8.20 -26.75
N GLN A 289 25.53 -8.39 -26.92
CA GLN A 289 26.20 -8.24 -28.22
C GLN A 289 27.07 -9.46 -28.54
N ASP A 290 26.77 -9.97 -29.73
CA ASP A 290 27.62 -10.62 -30.72
C ASP A 290 28.21 -12.01 -30.45
N SER A 291 27.76 -12.95 -31.29
CA SER A 291 28.61 -13.98 -31.85
C SER A 291 28.43 -14.02 -33.37
N GLU A 292 29.48 -13.56 -34.08
CA GLU A 292 29.70 -13.74 -35.51
C GLU A 292 29.80 -15.23 -35.88
N SER A 293 29.30 -15.57 -37.08
CA SER A 293 29.81 -16.73 -37.82
C SER A 293 29.86 -16.40 -39.31
N GLU A 294 31.07 -16.28 -39.84
CA GLU A 294 31.38 -16.24 -41.27
C GLU A 294 31.24 -17.63 -41.91
N ASN A 295 30.67 -17.73 -43.12
CA ASN A 295 31.32 -18.42 -44.24
C ASN A 295 30.64 -18.23 -45.63
N GLN A 296 31.41 -17.59 -46.52
CA GLN A 296 31.69 -17.84 -47.96
C GLN A 296 30.59 -18.15 -49.02
N GLU A 297 30.39 -17.14 -49.90
CA GLU A 297 30.72 -17.08 -51.34
C GLU A 297 30.04 -17.98 -52.41
N SER A 298 29.36 -17.35 -53.39
CA SER A 298 29.54 -17.60 -54.86
C SER A 298 28.77 -16.62 -55.78
N ALA A 299 29.55 -15.89 -56.59
CA ALA A 299 29.41 -15.54 -58.02
C ALA A 299 28.19 -14.78 -58.64
N ASP A 300 28.50 -13.53 -59.08
CA ASP A 300 28.44 -12.98 -60.46
C ASP A 300 27.07 -12.72 -61.16
N ASN A 301 26.75 -11.44 -61.46
CA ASN A 301 26.66 -10.93 -62.84
C ASN A 301 26.41 -9.39 -62.89
N GLN A 302 26.98 -8.77 -63.91
CA GLN A 302 27.11 -7.34 -64.20
C GLN A 302 25.83 -6.71 -64.80
N GLN A 303 25.63 -5.38 -64.67
CA GLN A 303 25.94 -4.36 -65.71
C GLN A 303 25.04 -3.09 -65.67
N ALA A 304 25.73 -1.94 -65.75
CA ALA A 304 25.40 -0.68 -66.44
C ALA A 304 24.37 0.34 -65.90
N GLN A 305 24.91 1.48 -65.44
CA GLN A 305 24.33 2.84 -65.53
C GLN A 305 24.45 3.40 -66.97
N PRO A 306 23.69 4.45 -67.36
CA PRO A 306 24.33 5.78 -67.41
C PRO A 306 23.43 7.03 -67.20
N SER A 307 24.11 8.07 -66.65
CA SER A 307 24.11 9.52 -66.99
C SER A 307 22.87 10.43 -66.86
N GLN A 308 23.07 11.48 -66.04
CA GLN A 308 22.33 12.75 -65.95
C GLN A 308 22.46 13.62 -67.23
N PRO A 309 21.64 14.69 -67.38
CA PRO A 309 22.20 16.01 -67.08
C PRO A 309 21.26 16.99 -66.36
N ASN A 310 21.93 17.96 -65.75
CA ASN A 310 21.51 19.08 -64.91
C ASN A 310 20.81 20.19 -65.71
N PHE A 311 19.76 20.82 -65.16
CA PHE A 311 19.32 22.16 -65.56
C PHE A 311 18.78 22.97 -64.36
N SER A 312 19.36 24.16 -64.22
CA SER A 312 19.09 25.21 -63.23
C SER A 312 18.06 26.23 -63.76
N PHE A 313 17.63 27.13 -62.86
CA PHE A 313 16.77 28.33 -62.98
C PHE A 313 15.25 28.06 -62.93
N GLY A 314 14.44 28.78 -62.15
CA GLY A 314 14.65 29.93 -61.27
C GLY A 314 13.30 30.41 -60.69
N SER A 315 13.38 31.16 -59.60
CA SER A 315 12.46 32.20 -59.08
C SER A 315 10.96 32.18 -59.46
N GLY A 316 10.11 32.19 -58.43
CA GLY A 316 8.73 32.66 -58.54
C GLY A 316 8.00 32.58 -57.20
N GLY A 317 7.93 33.70 -56.47
CA GLY A 317 7.07 33.85 -55.29
C GLY A 317 5.60 34.05 -55.65
N PHE A 318 4.76 34.02 -54.62
CA PHE A 318 3.36 34.48 -54.45
C PHE A 318 2.76 33.50 -53.41
N GLY A 319 2.33 33.91 -52.22
CA GLY A 319 1.32 34.92 -51.92
C GLY A 319 0.19 34.17 -51.21
N GLY A 320 -0.06 34.49 -49.93
CA GLY A 320 -0.81 33.64 -49.01
C GLY A 320 -2.33 33.60 -49.18
N PHE A 321 -2.93 32.79 -48.31
CA PHE A 321 -4.11 33.06 -47.46
C PHE A 321 -4.02 32.13 -46.25
#